data_AF-A0A5M6ZNA8-F1
#
_entry.id   AF-A0A5M6ZNA8-F1
#
_cell.length_a   1.000
_cell.length_b   1.000
_cell.length_c   1.000
_cell.angle_alpha   90.00
_cell.angle_beta   90.00
_cell.angle_gamma   90.00
#
_symmetry.space_group_name_H-M   'P 1'
#
loop_
_entity.id
_entity.type
_entity.pdbx_description
1 polymer ?
#
loop_
_entity_poly.entity_id
_entity_poly.type
_entity_poly.pdbx_seq_one_letter_code
_entity_poly.pdbx_strand_id
1 'polypeptide(L)'
;MKLRLTAHAAERIGARGISTDQIKAALTDPDWTTPDPEDPVLVRYYKAMPVPDGRVLRVVARRESGEHAIVTAFFDRGARRGRSE
;
A
#
# COMPACT_ATOMS: atom_id res chain seq x y z
N MET A 1 -5.01 15.19 -1.88
CA MET A 1 -5.57 13.86 -1.54
C MET A 1 -5.76 13.77 -0.03
N LYS A 2 -6.92 13.32 0.46
CA LYS A 2 -7.17 13.03 1.87
C LYS A 2 -6.95 11.54 2.14
N LEU A 3 -6.21 11.24 3.21
CA LEU A 3 -5.93 9.88 3.64
C LEU A 3 -6.20 9.77 5.14
N ARG A 4 -6.81 8.67 5.55
CA ARG A 4 -7.12 8.35 6.94
C ARG A 4 -6.39 7.07 7.30
N LEU A 5 -5.51 7.11 8.29
CA LEU A 5 -4.88 5.91 8.83
C LEU A 5 -5.82 5.31 9.88
N THR A 6 -6.09 4.01 9.78
CA THR A 6 -6.66 3.27 10.91
C THR A 6 -5.62 3.15 12.04
N ALA A 7 -6.07 2.90 13.26
CA ALA A 7 -5.16 2.69 14.39
C ALA A 7 -4.14 1.57 14.11
N HIS A 8 -4.60 0.47 13.50
CA HIS A 8 -3.73 -0.63 13.07
C HIS A 8 -2.69 -0.18 12.03
N ALA A 9 -3.13 0.58 11.01
CA ALA A 9 -2.21 1.10 10.00
C ALA A 9 -1.14 1.99 10.61
N ALA A 10 -1.53 2.95 11.47
CA ALA A 10 -0.61 3.91 12.05
C ALA A 10 0.51 3.23 12.86
N GLU A 11 0.17 2.22 13.66
CA GLU A 11 1.16 1.45 14.43
C GLU A 11 2.11 0.68 13.51
N ARG A 12 1.59 0.00 12.49
CA ARG A 12 2.37 -0.80 11.53
C ARG A 12 3.32 0.05 10.70
N ILE A 13 2.84 1.21 10.25
CA ILE A 13 3.60 2.18 9.46
C ILE A 13 4.74 2.75 10.31
N GLY A 14 4.43 3.18 11.54
CA GLY A 14 5.42 3.71 12.47
C GLY A 14 6.49 2.68 12.85
N ALA A 15 6.07 1.47 13.21
CA ALA A 15 6.99 0.39 13.59
C ALA A 15 7.92 -0.06 12.45
N ARG A 16 7.53 0.15 11.19
CA ARG A 16 8.30 -0.24 10.00
C ARG A 16 9.04 0.92 9.34
N GLY A 17 8.94 2.13 9.89
CA GLY A 17 9.57 3.32 9.33
C GLY A 17 9.03 3.69 7.95
N ILE A 18 7.76 3.39 7.67
CA ILE A 18 7.13 3.76 6.40
C ILE A 18 6.66 5.21 6.52
N SER A 19 7.08 6.05 5.58
CA SER A 19 6.68 7.45 5.57
C SER A 19 5.31 7.61 4.92
N THR A 20 4.50 8.53 5.42
CA THR A 20 3.22 8.91 4.80
C THR A 20 3.39 9.34 3.33
N ASP A 21 4.54 9.90 2.99
CA ASP A 21 4.88 10.25 1.61
C ASP A 21 4.97 9.03 0.68
N GLN A 22 5.58 7.94 1.14
CA GLN A 22 5.65 6.68 0.39
C GLN A 22 4.26 6.09 0.16
N ILE A 23 3.37 6.21 1.16
CA ILE A 23 1.97 5.79 1.05
C ILE A 23 1.23 6.64 0.02
N LYS A 24 1.40 7.97 0.07
CA LYS A 24 0.79 8.88 -0.92
C LYS A 24 1.28 8.58 -2.32
N ALA A 25 2.57 8.32 -2.49
CA ALA A 25 3.16 7.96 -3.77
C ALA A 25 2.55 6.65 -4.31
N ALA A 26 2.41 5.62 -3.46
CA ALA A 26 1.77 4.36 -3.85
C ALA A 26 0.29 4.49 -4.21
N LEU A 27 -0.44 5.42 -3.61
CA LEU A 27 -1.84 5.69 -3.95
C LEU A 27 -2.01 6.57 -5.19
N THR A 28 -1.09 7.50 -5.42
CA THR A 28 -1.17 8.48 -6.51
C THR A 28 -0.69 7.88 -7.82
N ASP A 29 0.39 7.10 -7.75
CA ASP A 29 1.07 6.50 -8.90
C ASP A 29 1.50 5.08 -8.52
N PRO A 30 0.56 4.13 -8.34
CA PRO A 30 0.91 2.72 -8.15
C PRO A 30 1.52 2.15 -9.43
N ASP A 31 2.53 1.28 -9.28
CA ASP A 31 3.01 0.46 -10.40
C ASP A 31 1.92 -0.52 -10.87
N TRP A 32 1.15 -1.08 -9.92
CA TRP A 32 -0.07 -1.83 -10.20
C TRP A 32 -1.02 -1.84 -9.02
N THR A 33 -2.28 -2.14 -9.29
CA THR A 33 -3.32 -2.33 -8.28
C THR A 33 -4.00 -3.68 -8.44
N THR A 34 -4.53 -4.21 -7.35
CA THR A 34 -5.30 -5.46 -7.37
C THR A 34 -6.41 -5.36 -6.32
N PRO A 35 -7.65 -5.75 -6.63
CA PRO A 35 -8.68 -5.88 -5.61
C PRO A 35 -8.25 -6.90 -4.54
N ASP A 36 -8.64 -6.66 -3.30
CA ASP A 36 -8.38 -7.64 -2.25
C ASP A 36 -9.28 -8.87 -2.46
N PRO A 37 -8.72 -10.11 -2.47
CA PRO A 37 -9.49 -11.34 -2.62
C PRO A 37 -10.44 -11.60 -1.44
N GLU A 38 -10.16 -11.05 -0.26
CA GLU A 38 -11.01 -11.23 0.93
C GLU A 38 -12.12 -10.17 0.96
N ASP A 39 -11.83 -8.95 0.51
CA ASP A 39 -12.75 -7.82 0.54
C ASP A 39 -12.69 -7.00 -0.77
N PRO A 40 -13.65 -7.13 -1.70
CA PRO A 40 -13.61 -6.44 -3.00
C PRO A 40 -13.70 -4.91 -2.89
N VAL A 41 -14.07 -4.38 -1.72
CA VAL A 41 -14.05 -2.94 -1.41
C VAL A 41 -12.65 -2.40 -1.09
N LEU A 42 -11.71 -3.29 -0.76
CA LEU A 42 -10.31 -2.97 -0.53
C LEU A 42 -9.52 -3.12 -1.83
N VAL A 43 -8.61 -2.18 -2.04
CA VAL A 43 -7.67 -2.19 -3.16
C VAL A 43 -6.26 -2.23 -2.61
N ARG A 44 -5.46 -3.16 -3.14
CA ARG A 44 -4.04 -3.31 -2.87
C ARG A 44 -3.27 -2.51 -3.92
N TYR A 45 -2.58 -1.48 -3.47
CA TYR A 45 -1.70 -0.64 -4.28
C TYR A 45 -0.27 -1.09 -4.09
N TYR A 46 0.45 -1.29 -5.18
CA TYR A 46 1.82 -1.73 -5.16
C TYR A 46 2.70 -0.67 -5.80
N LYS A 47 3.77 -0.29 -5.10
CA LYS A 47 4.77 0.62 -5.65
C LYS A 47 6.17 0.11 -5.34
N ALA A 48 6.97 -0.09 -6.38
CA ALA A 48 8.38 -0.36 -6.24
C ALA A 48 9.05 0.88 -5.65
N MET A 49 9.69 0.72 -4.50
CA MET A 49 10.41 1.84 -3.87
C MET A 49 11.90 1.72 -4.21
N PRO A 50 12.60 2.85 -4.40
CA PRO A 50 14.05 2.87 -4.62
C PRO A 50 14.79 2.60 -3.30
N VAL A 51 14.52 1.45 -2.69
CA VAL A 51 15.23 0.95 -1.51
C VAL A 51 16.25 -0.10 -1.96
N PRO A 52 17.41 -0.21 -1.28
CA PRO A 52 18.52 -1.07 -1.73
C PRO A 52 18.13 -2.56 -1.90
N ASP A 53 17.10 -3.02 -1.19
CA ASP A 53 16.60 -4.39 -1.26
C ASP A 53 15.52 -4.64 -2.34
N GLY A 54 15.17 -3.64 -3.16
CA GLY A 54 14.14 -3.79 -4.21
C GLY A 54 12.74 -4.10 -3.67
N ARG A 55 12.41 -3.63 -2.46
CA ARG A 55 11.14 -3.94 -1.81
C ARG A 55 9.98 -3.18 -2.46
N VAL A 56 8.85 -3.86 -2.61
CA VAL A 56 7.61 -3.25 -3.08
C VAL A 56 6.80 -2.82 -1.87
N LEU A 57 6.41 -1.55 -1.81
CA LEU A 57 5.44 -1.09 -0.84
C LEU A 57 4.05 -1.55 -1.27
N ARG A 58 3.44 -2.40 -0.46
CA ARG A 58 2.02 -2.77 -0.58
C ARG A 58 1.22 -1.91 0.39
N VAL A 59 0.28 -1.14 -0.13
CA VAL A 59 -0.68 -0.33 0.63
C VAL A 59 -2.07 -0.91 0.38
N VAL A 60 -2.79 -1.26 1.45
CA VAL A 60 -4.18 -1.71 1.37
C VAL A 60 -5.06 -0.57 1.84
N ALA A 61 -5.92 -0.09 0.94
CA ALA A 61 -6.83 1.00 1.22
C ALA A 61 -8.19 0.76 0.56
N ARG A 62 -9.25 1.24 1.20
CA ARG A 62 -10.55 1.42 0.54
C ARG A 62 -10.76 2.87 0.18
N ARG A 63 -11.48 3.09 -0.91
CA ARG A 63 -11.89 4.42 -1.35
C ARG A 63 -13.30 4.69 -0.84
N GLU A 64 -13.46 5.69 0.01
CA GLU A 64 -14.76 6.11 0.56
C GLU A 64 -14.95 7.60 0.29
N SER A 65 -15.97 7.97 -0.50
CA SER A 65 -16.41 9.36 -0.74
C SER A 65 -15.29 10.40 -0.96
N GLY A 66 -14.21 10.02 -1.66
CA GLY A 66 -13.09 10.92 -1.98
C GLY A 66 -11.90 10.86 -1.00
N GLU A 67 -11.96 10.01 0.01
CA GLU A 67 -10.89 9.74 0.97
C GLU A 67 -10.37 8.31 0.82
N HIS A 68 -9.07 8.11 1.10
CA HIS A 68 -8.47 6.78 1.15
C HIS A 68 -8.28 6.37 2.61
N ALA A 69 -9.06 5.38 3.05
CA ALA A 69 -8.90 4.79 4.37
C ALA A 69 -7.84 3.68 4.29
N ILE A 70 -6.67 3.94 4.86
CA ILE A 70 -5.55 2.99 4.89
C ILE A 70 -5.80 1.97 6.00
N VAL A 71 -5.95 0.72 5.60
CA VAL A 71 -6.12 -0.41 6.51
C VAL A 71 -4.76 -0.91 6.97
N THR A 72 -3.80 -1.04 6.06
CA THR A 72 -2.43 -1.44 6.38
C THR A 72 -1.46 -1.07 5.26
N ALA A 73 -0.18 -0.90 5.60
CA ALA A 73 0.89 -0.68 4.62
C ALA A 73 2.17 -1.36 5.06
N PHE A 74 2.86 -2.02 4.13
CA PHE A 74 4.10 -2.73 4.41
C PHE A 74 4.96 -3.00 3.19
N PHE A 75 6.27 -3.13 3.42
CA PHE A 75 7.19 -3.63 2.41
C PHE A 75 7.01 -5.14 2.26
N ASP A 76 6.53 -5.55 1.10
CA ASP A 76 6.38 -6.94 0.75
C ASP A 76 7.69 -7.46 0.13
N ARG A 77 8.28 -8.49 0.76
CA ARG A 77 9.52 -9.14 0.32
C ARG A 77 9.28 -10.19 -0.78
N GLY A 78 8.03 -10.60 -0.97
CA GLY A 78 7.62 -11.69 -1.86
C GLY A 78 6.80 -11.24 -3.07
N ALA A 79 6.45 -9.95 -3.15
CA ALA A 79 5.75 -9.33 -4.27
C ALA A 79 6.68 -9.26 -5.48
N ARG A 80 7.02 -10.42 -6.03
CA ARG A 80 7.50 -10.55 -7.40
C ARG A 80 6.30 -10.20 -8.28
N ARG A 81 6.43 -9.12 -9.07
CA ARG A 81 5.61 -8.90 -10.26
C ARG A 81 5.57 -10.25 -10.97
N GLY A 82 4.41 -10.88 -11.05
CA GLY A 82 4.29 -12.25 -11.53
C GLY A 82 5.06 -12.40 -12.84
N ARG A 83 6.20 -13.10 -12.79
CA ARG A 83 6.55 -13.94 -13.92
C ARG A 83 5.59 -15.11 -13.79
N SER A 84 4.48 -15.01 -14.50
CA SER A 84 3.84 -16.22 -15.00
C SER A 84 4.87 -16.80 -16.00
N GLU A 85 5.55 -17.87 -15.59
CA GLU A 85 6.18 -18.80 -16.53
C GLU A 85 5.13 -19.81 -17.00
#